data_AF-W8ZB04-F1
#
_entry.id   AF-W8ZB04-F1
#
_cell.length_a   1.000
_cell.length_b   1.000
_cell.length_c   1.000
_cell.angle_alpha   90.00
_cell.angle_beta   90.00
_cell.angle_gamma   90.00
#
_symmetry.space_group_name_H-M   'P 1'
#
loop_
_entity.id
_entity.type
_entity.pdbx_description
1 polymer ?
#
loop_
_entity_poly.entity_id
_entity_poly.type
_entity_poly.pdbx_seq_one_letter_code
_entity_poly.pdbx_strand_id
1 'polypeptide(L)'
;MKTWLKPVLCAGILAGGSMAINDMNVQASSYQMAASEEEGYHLSTAEAFKIENVDTESVVGKIMYRLAPADAVDAPAPIELPNAVAQTFVTNPDALANWEVKIFVKQDPSRPVVDAKAEFYNEAGELQGTTTFFYYV
;
A
#
# COMPACT_ATOMS: atom_id res chain seq x y z
N MET A 1 -40.71 -17.16 48.17
CA MET A 1 -40.60 -18.15 47.08
C MET A 1 -39.47 -17.74 46.15
N LYS A 2 -38.72 -18.73 45.67
CA LYS A 2 -37.36 -18.66 45.10
C LYS A 2 -37.23 -17.74 43.87
N THR A 3 -36.22 -16.88 43.92
CA THR A 3 -35.59 -16.22 42.78
C THR A 3 -34.96 -17.27 41.86
N TRP A 4 -35.20 -17.15 40.56
CA TRP A 4 -34.47 -17.88 39.52
C TRP A 4 -33.90 -16.88 38.53
N LEU A 5 -32.57 -16.74 38.57
CA LEU A 5 -31.77 -16.09 37.54
C LEU A 5 -31.97 -16.81 36.21
N LYS A 6 -32.10 -16.03 35.13
CA LYS A 6 -31.87 -16.51 33.75
C LYS A 6 -30.72 -15.71 33.13
N PRO A 7 -29.92 -16.34 32.26
CA PRO A 7 -28.55 -15.96 32.00
C PRO A 7 -28.45 -14.68 31.18
N VAL A 8 -27.48 -13.84 31.56
CA VAL A 8 -27.01 -12.69 30.80
C VAL A 8 -26.35 -13.21 29.53
N LEU A 9 -26.97 -12.93 28.38
CA LEU A 9 -26.29 -13.02 27.10
C LEU A 9 -25.36 -11.80 27.03
N CYS A 10 -24.07 -12.00 27.19
CA CYS A 10 -23.07 -10.99 26.82
C CYS A 10 -23.04 -10.90 25.29
N ALA A 11 -24.01 -10.19 24.72
CA ALA A 11 -23.83 -9.57 23.42
C ALA A 11 -22.81 -8.44 23.63
N GLY A 12 -21.53 -8.78 23.45
CA GLY A 12 -20.48 -7.79 23.33
C GLY A 12 -20.80 -6.91 22.15
N ILE A 13 -21.39 -5.75 22.43
CA ILE A 13 -21.40 -4.62 21.52
C ILE A 13 -19.92 -4.34 21.29
N LEU A 14 -19.42 -4.68 20.09
CA LEU A 14 -18.25 -3.99 19.56
C LEU A 14 -18.68 -2.54 19.49
N ALA A 15 -18.34 -1.79 20.54
CA ALA A 15 -18.35 -0.35 20.51
C ALA A 15 -17.48 -0.01 19.32
N GLY A 16 -18.13 0.37 18.21
CA GLY A 16 -17.50 1.14 17.17
C GLY A 16 -16.98 2.39 17.85
N GLY A 17 -15.73 2.32 18.31
CA GLY A 17 -14.95 3.49 18.57
C GLY A 17 -14.83 4.19 17.25
N SER A 18 -15.69 5.18 17.03
CA SER A 18 -15.44 6.23 16.06
C SER A 18 -14.14 6.88 16.50
N MET A 19 -13.04 6.37 15.95
CA MET A 19 -11.78 7.08 15.93
C MET A 19 -12.08 8.33 15.12
N ALA A 20 -12.06 9.48 15.79
CA ALA A 20 -12.05 10.76 15.13
C ALA A 20 -10.83 10.75 14.19
N ILE A 21 -11.09 10.57 12.90
CA ILE A 21 -10.11 10.82 11.86
C ILE A 21 -9.98 12.33 11.86
N ASN A 22 -8.96 12.85 12.56
CA ASN A 22 -8.49 14.19 12.29
C ASN A 22 -8.11 14.20 10.81
N ASP A 23 -8.79 15.05 10.04
CA ASP A 23 -8.55 15.31 8.62
C ASP A 23 -7.06 15.48 8.32
N MET A 24 -6.40 14.38 7.99
CA MET A 24 -5.37 14.40 6.97
C MET A 24 -6.12 14.19 5.67
N ASN A 25 -6.56 15.30 5.09
CA ASN A 25 -7.04 15.37 3.71
C ASN A 25 -5.86 14.99 2.80
N VAL A 26 -5.56 13.69 2.72
CA VAL A 26 -4.81 13.12 1.59
C VAL A 26 -5.79 13.16 0.44
N GLN A 27 -5.88 14.34 -0.18
CA GLN A 27 -6.48 14.52 -1.48
C GLN A 27 -5.56 13.90 -2.52
N ALA A 28 -5.32 12.59 -2.41
CA ALA A 28 -4.96 11.82 -3.57
C ALA A 28 -6.14 12.00 -4.52
N SER A 29 -5.89 12.73 -5.59
CA SER A 29 -6.90 13.20 -6.53
C SER A 29 -7.92 12.10 -6.77
N SER A 30 -9.17 12.32 -6.36
CA SER A 30 -10.26 11.35 -6.50
C SER A 30 -10.40 10.82 -7.94
N TYR A 31 -9.92 11.61 -8.90
CA TYR A 31 -9.80 11.27 -10.32
C TYR A 31 -8.82 10.13 -10.62
N GLN A 32 -7.73 9.98 -9.85
CA GLN A 32 -6.70 8.95 -10.07
C GLN A 32 -7.09 7.60 -9.46
N MET A 33 -7.78 7.63 -8.31
CA MET A 33 -8.39 6.43 -7.73
C MET A 33 -9.48 5.87 -8.66
N ALA A 34 -10.30 6.76 -9.24
CA ALA A 34 -11.34 6.39 -10.21
C ALA A 34 -10.76 5.77 -11.51
N ALA A 35 -9.63 6.28 -12.01
CA ALA A 35 -8.99 5.75 -13.21
C ALA A 35 -8.45 4.32 -13.03
N SER A 36 -7.87 4.00 -11.86
CA SER A 36 -7.46 2.62 -11.54
C SER A 36 -8.66 1.67 -11.42
N GLU A 37 -9.77 2.14 -10.83
CA GLU A 37 -11.01 1.34 -10.74
C GLU A 37 -11.61 1.01 -12.11
N GLU A 38 -11.50 1.92 -13.09
CA GLU A 38 -11.97 1.71 -14.46
C GLU A 38 -11.19 0.59 -15.19
N GLU A 39 -9.91 0.39 -14.85
CA GLU A 39 -9.09 -0.72 -15.36
C GLU A 39 -9.32 -2.05 -14.61
N GLY A 40 -10.21 -2.05 -13.62
CA GLY A 40 -10.50 -3.20 -12.74
C GLY A 40 -9.45 -3.42 -11.64
N TYR A 41 -8.62 -2.41 -11.37
CA TYR A 41 -7.72 -2.41 -10.23
C TYR A 41 -8.41 -1.78 -9.01
N HIS A 42 -8.26 -2.40 -7.84
CA HIS A 42 -8.78 -1.88 -6.59
C HIS A 42 -7.64 -1.57 -5.64
N LEU A 43 -7.77 -0.49 -4.86
CA LEU A 43 -6.77 -0.13 -3.85
C LEU A 43 -6.69 -1.25 -2.80
N SER A 44 -5.52 -1.84 -2.64
CA SER A 44 -5.24 -2.85 -1.63
C SER A 44 -4.65 -2.23 -0.37
N THR A 45 -3.67 -1.33 -0.53
CA THR A 45 -3.02 -0.64 0.59
C THR A 45 -2.43 0.69 0.15
N ALA A 46 -2.29 1.61 1.11
CA ALA A 46 -1.54 2.85 0.97
C ALA A 46 -0.64 2.98 2.20
N GLU A 47 0.65 3.20 1.97
CA GLU A 47 1.64 3.32 3.05
C GLU A 47 2.67 4.40 2.75
N ALA A 48 3.32 4.90 3.80
CA ALA A 48 4.46 5.78 3.65
C ALA A 48 5.61 5.07 2.93
N PHE A 49 6.31 5.78 2.05
CA PHE A 49 7.52 5.30 1.41
C PHE A 49 8.60 5.08 2.47
N LYS A 50 9.17 3.88 2.50
CA LYS A 50 10.21 3.48 3.46
C LYS A 50 11.56 3.46 2.78
N ILE A 51 12.43 4.41 3.14
CA ILE A 51 13.77 4.52 2.54
C ILE A 51 14.57 3.24 2.81
N GLU A 52 14.39 2.63 3.98
CA GLU A 52 15.00 1.36 4.38
C GLU A 52 14.57 0.16 3.52
N ASN A 53 13.47 0.29 2.76
CA ASN A 53 13.01 -0.74 1.84
C ASN A 53 13.65 -0.61 0.44
N VAL A 54 14.50 0.39 0.20
CA VAL A 54 15.21 0.53 -1.07
C VAL A 54 16.42 -0.41 -1.10
N ASP A 55 16.50 -1.23 -2.14
CA ASP A 55 17.57 -2.19 -2.38
C ASP A 55 18.33 -1.84 -3.67
N THR A 56 19.60 -1.46 -3.52
CA THR A 56 20.50 -1.09 -4.62
C THR A 56 21.42 -2.22 -5.06
N GLU A 57 21.40 -3.36 -4.37
CA GLU A 57 22.27 -4.52 -4.62
C GLU A 57 21.56 -5.62 -5.41
N SER A 58 20.22 -5.61 -5.42
CA SER A 58 19.40 -6.64 -6.06
C SER A 58 19.62 -6.79 -7.57
N VAL A 59 19.81 -5.70 -8.33
CA VAL A 59 20.04 -5.75 -9.78
C VAL A 59 20.98 -4.63 -10.22
N VAL A 60 22.07 -4.98 -10.93
CA VAL A 60 23.05 -3.99 -11.41
C VAL A 60 22.38 -2.94 -12.30
N GLY A 61 22.47 -1.68 -11.87
CA GLY A 61 21.94 -0.53 -12.60
C GLY A 61 20.46 -0.24 -12.38
N LYS A 62 19.79 -0.94 -11.46
CA LYS A 62 18.40 -0.67 -11.07
C LYS A 62 18.30 -0.45 -9.57
N ILE A 63 17.40 0.45 -9.19
CA ILE A 63 17.06 0.70 -7.78
C ILE A 63 15.74 -0.01 -7.51
N MET A 64 15.80 -1.01 -6.66
CA MET A 64 14.65 -1.85 -6.34
C MET A 64 14.02 -1.36 -5.03
N TYR A 65 12.73 -1.62 -4.84
CA TYR A 65 11.97 -1.29 -3.66
C TYR A 65 11.24 -2.52 -3.16
N ARG A 66 11.41 -2.81 -1.87
CA ARG A 66 10.73 -3.92 -1.20
C ARG A 66 9.38 -3.43 -0.70
N LEU A 67 8.32 -4.15 -1.04
CA LEU A 67 6.97 -3.88 -0.52
C LEU A 67 6.78 -4.40 0.91
N ALA A 68 7.79 -5.07 1.45
CA ALA A 68 7.82 -5.55 2.82
C ALA A 68 9.24 -5.41 3.39
N PRO A 69 9.41 -5.42 4.72
CA PRO A 69 10.72 -5.46 5.36
C PRO A 69 11.59 -6.62 4.87
N ALA A 70 12.92 -6.47 4.97
CA ALA A 70 13.87 -7.44 4.43
C ALA A 70 13.83 -8.84 5.09
N ASP A 71 13.26 -8.93 6.30
CA ASP A 71 13.10 -10.17 7.08
C ASP A 71 11.73 -10.85 6.88
N ALA A 72 10.86 -10.28 6.04
CA ALA A 72 9.57 -10.88 5.72
C ALA A 72 9.78 -12.21 4.96
N VAL A 73 9.23 -13.29 5.53
CA VAL A 73 9.32 -14.66 5.00
C VAL A 73 8.46 -14.85 3.75
N ASP A 74 7.35 -14.15 3.66
CA ASP A 74 6.38 -14.23 2.58
C ASP A 74 6.10 -12.83 2.04
N ALA A 75 7.05 -12.33 1.25
CA ALA A 75 6.99 -11.02 0.64
C ALA A 75 7.08 -11.13 -0.89
N PRO A 76 6.38 -10.25 -1.62
CA PRO A 76 6.56 -10.16 -3.06
C PRO A 76 8.01 -9.79 -3.40
N ALA A 77 8.44 -10.19 -4.59
CA ALA A 77 9.75 -9.81 -5.10
C ALA A 77 9.91 -8.27 -5.11
N PRO A 78 11.13 -7.74 -4.86
CA PRO A 78 11.38 -6.31 -4.99
C PRO A 78 10.96 -5.79 -6.36
N ILE A 79 10.35 -4.62 -6.39
CA ILE A 79 9.88 -3.96 -7.61
C ILE A 79 10.85 -2.86 -8.03
N GLU A 80 11.01 -2.61 -9.32
CA GLU A 80 11.86 -1.52 -9.79
C GLU A 80 11.22 -0.16 -9.49
N LEU A 81 12.00 0.77 -8.95
CA LEU A 81 11.54 2.15 -8.76
C LEU A 81 11.39 2.84 -10.13
N PRO A 82 10.29 3.59 -10.35
CA PRO A 82 10.18 4.44 -11.52
C PRO A 82 11.32 5.46 -11.58
N ASN A 83 11.74 5.85 -12.78
CA ASN A 83 12.95 6.65 -12.98
C ASN A 83 12.98 7.96 -12.18
N ALA A 84 11.85 8.67 -12.06
CA ALA A 84 11.77 9.90 -11.26
C ALA A 84 12.01 9.64 -9.76
N VAL A 85 11.47 8.54 -9.23
CA VAL A 85 11.64 8.11 -7.83
C VAL A 85 13.07 7.67 -7.58
N ALA A 86 13.64 6.86 -8.49
CA ALA A 86 15.02 6.40 -8.44
C ALA A 86 16.02 7.57 -8.47
N GLN A 87 15.79 8.57 -9.34
CA GLN A 87 16.62 9.78 -9.40
C GLN A 87 16.53 10.60 -8.11
N THR A 88 15.33 10.70 -7.54
CA THR A 88 15.12 11.39 -6.25
C THR A 88 15.88 10.69 -5.14
N PHE A 89 15.80 9.36 -5.06
CA PHE A 89 16.55 8.56 -4.08
C PHE A 89 18.07 8.78 -4.18
N VAL A 90 18.63 8.78 -5.41
CA VAL A 90 20.07 8.98 -5.62
C VAL A 90 20.52 10.40 -5.25
N THR A 91 19.67 11.39 -5.50
CA THR A 91 20.04 12.81 -5.31
C THR A 91 19.84 13.27 -3.87
N ASN A 92 18.71 12.90 -3.28
CA ASN A 92 18.32 13.27 -1.93
C ASN A 92 17.31 12.24 -1.37
N PRO A 93 17.76 11.14 -0.75
CA PRO A 93 16.86 10.10 -0.25
C PRO A 93 15.89 10.60 0.81
N ASP A 94 16.30 11.58 1.64
CA ASP A 94 15.45 12.16 2.68
C ASP A 94 14.23 12.90 2.11
N ALA A 95 14.27 13.32 0.83
CA ALA A 95 13.12 13.92 0.15
C ALA A 95 11.95 12.93 -0.03
N LEU A 96 12.20 11.63 0.11
CA LEU A 96 11.20 10.57 -0.02
C LEU A 96 10.47 10.26 1.30
N ALA A 97 10.91 10.83 2.44
CA ALA A 97 10.38 10.48 3.77
C ALA A 97 8.86 10.73 3.93
N ASN A 98 8.31 11.68 3.19
CA ASN A 98 6.89 12.03 3.20
C ASN A 98 6.12 11.53 1.97
N TRP A 99 6.74 10.68 1.15
CA TRP A 99 6.09 10.13 -0.03
C TRP A 99 5.17 8.98 0.35
N GLU A 100 4.21 8.69 -0.52
CA GLU A 100 3.25 7.61 -0.34
C GLU A 100 3.37 6.59 -1.48
N VAL A 101 3.27 5.31 -1.13
CA VAL A 101 3.16 4.21 -2.07
C VAL A 101 1.76 3.62 -1.96
N LYS A 102 1.03 3.60 -3.07
CA LYS A 102 -0.28 2.95 -3.18
C LYS A 102 -0.16 1.68 -3.99
N ILE A 103 -0.66 0.58 -3.44
CA ILE A 103 -0.70 -0.70 -4.12
C ILE A 103 -2.12 -1.00 -4.52
N PHE A 104 -2.31 -1.21 -5.82
CA PHE A 104 -3.54 -1.64 -6.41
C PHE A 104 -3.42 -3.07 -6.90
N VAL A 105 -4.51 -3.83 -6.80
CA VAL A 105 -4.55 -5.24 -7.18
C VAL A 105 -5.74 -5.50 -8.11
N LYS A 106 -5.55 -6.45 -9.01
CA LYS A 106 -6.56 -6.96 -9.91
C LYS A 106 -6.48 -8.48 -9.88
N GLN A 107 -7.55 -9.10 -9.37
CA GLN A 107 -7.65 -10.55 -9.28
C GLN A 107 -8.42 -11.09 -10.48
N ASP A 108 -7.81 -12.02 -11.21
CA ASP A 108 -8.49 -12.84 -12.20
C ASP A 108 -8.69 -14.24 -11.59
N PRO A 109 -9.92 -14.64 -11.23
CA PRO A 109 -10.17 -15.94 -10.60
C PRO A 109 -9.83 -17.14 -11.50
N SER A 110 -9.57 -16.93 -12.79
CA SER A 110 -9.13 -17.98 -13.71
C SER A 110 -7.61 -18.22 -13.70
N ARG A 111 -6.83 -17.34 -13.06
CA ARG A 111 -5.36 -17.40 -13.02
C ARG A 111 -4.86 -17.52 -11.58
N PRO A 112 -3.78 -18.30 -11.33
CA PRO A 112 -3.18 -18.41 -9.99
C PRO A 112 -2.25 -17.24 -9.67
N VAL A 113 -2.57 -16.04 -10.16
CA VAL A 113 -1.77 -14.82 -9.94
C VAL A 113 -2.68 -13.63 -9.69
N VAL A 114 -2.20 -12.70 -8.88
CA VAL A 114 -2.78 -11.36 -8.75
C VAL A 114 -1.89 -10.40 -9.50
N ASP A 115 -2.48 -9.68 -10.46
CA ASP A 115 -1.82 -8.56 -11.12
C ASP A 115 -1.86 -7.36 -10.17
N ALA A 116 -0.76 -6.65 -10.03
CA ALA A 116 -0.61 -5.55 -9.10
C ALA A 116 0.09 -4.34 -9.73
N LYS A 117 -0.21 -3.16 -9.20
CA LYS A 117 0.37 -1.88 -9.61
C LYS A 117 0.74 -1.08 -8.38
N ALA A 118 2.00 -0.68 -8.28
CA ALA A 118 2.48 0.29 -7.32
C ALA A 118 2.47 1.67 -7.97
N GLU A 119 1.89 2.65 -7.27
CA GLU A 119 1.89 4.06 -7.65
C GLU A 119 2.60 4.86 -6.56
N PHE A 120 3.54 5.71 -6.97
CA PHE A 120 4.40 6.49 -6.06
C PHE A 120 4.00 7.96 -6.13
N TYR A 121 3.64 8.54 -4.98
CA TYR A 121 3.16 9.90 -4.85
C TYR A 121 4.12 10.72 -4.01
N ASN A 122 4.41 11.95 -4.44
CA ASN A 122 5.20 12.88 -3.63
C ASN A 122 4.35 13.47 -2.47
N GLU A 123 4.98 14.28 -1.61
CA GLU A 123 4.32 14.95 -0.47
C GLU A 123 3.14 15.85 -0.91
N ALA A 124 3.17 16.38 -2.13
CA ALA A 124 2.09 17.18 -2.69
C ALA A 124 0.91 16.33 -3.23
N GLY A 125 1.00 14.99 -3.15
CA GLY A 125 -0.01 14.07 -3.68
C GLY A 125 0.06 13.90 -5.21
N GLU A 126 1.17 14.29 -5.84
CA GLU A 126 1.36 14.18 -7.29
C GLU A 126 2.00 12.83 -7.64
N LEU A 127 1.42 12.13 -8.62
CA LEU A 127 1.94 10.85 -9.11
C LEU A 127 3.30 11.04 -9.79
N GLN A 128 4.33 10.38 -9.26
CA GLN A 128 5.72 10.43 -9.74
C GLN A 128 6.11 9.22 -10.58
N GLY A 129 5.32 8.16 -10.54
CA GLY A 129 5.51 7.00 -11.41
C GLY A 129 4.73 5.79 -10.96
N THR A 130 4.71 4.79 -11.84
CA THR A 130 4.02 3.52 -11.61
C THR A 130 4.92 2.36 -11.98
N THR A 131 4.76 1.25 -11.26
CA THR A 131 5.41 -0.04 -11.55
C THR A 131 4.37 -1.14 -11.45
N THR A 132 4.26 -1.99 -12.47
CA THR A 132 3.40 -3.17 -12.44
C THR A 132 4.19 -4.41 -12.08
N PHE A 133 3.56 -5.33 -11.36
CA PHE A 133 4.14 -6.58 -10.91
C PHE A 133 3.03 -7.61 -10.69
N PHE A 134 3.38 -8.84 -10.35
CA PHE A 134 2.42 -9.88 -10.01
C PHE A 134 2.94 -10.72 -8.84
N TYR A 135 2.04 -11.34 -8.11
CA TYR A 135 2.37 -12.37 -7.12
C TYR A 135 1.47 -13.59 -7.31
N TYR A 136 2.01 -14.76 -6.97
CA TYR A 136 1.27 -16.02 -7.00
C TYR A 136 0.39 -16.14 -5.76
N VAL A 137 -0.76 -16.79 -5.92
CA VAL A 137 -1.75 -17.05 -4.85
C VAL A 137 -1.91 -18.55 -4.65
#